data_AF-A0A9E2EK84-F1
#
_entry.id   AF-A0A9E2EK84-F1
#
_cell.length_a   1.000
_cell.length_b   1.000
_cell.length_c   1.000
_cell.angle_alpha   90.00
_cell.angle_beta   90.00
_cell.angle_gamma   90.00
#
_symmetry.space_group_name_H-M   'P 1'
#
loop_
_entity.id
_entity.type
_entity.pdbx_description
1 polymer ?
#
loop_
_entity_poly.entity_id
_entity_poly.type
_entity_poly.pdbx_seq_one_letter_code
_entity_poly.pdbx_strand_id
1 'polypeptide(L)'
;SCDNLYECWDRLAKRGIEFMTAPPETYYEMLEDRLPGHGEPIEQLKSRGILLDGSTEDGEARLLLQIFSANMVGPTFFEFIQRKKDEGFGEGNFKALFESIERDQVARGVVDAGA
;
A
#
# COMPACT_ATOMS: atom_id res chain seq x y z
N SER A 1 -11.25 -1.43 -8.08
CA SER A 1 -11.39 -2.46 -7.04
C SER A 1 -11.07 -3.82 -7.65
N CYS A 2 -10.39 -4.71 -6.91
CA CYS A 2 -10.16 -6.11 -7.27
C CYS A 2 -10.69 -7.02 -6.15
N ASP A 3 -11.26 -8.18 -6.50
CA ASP A 3 -11.70 -9.17 -5.51
C ASP A 3 -10.53 -9.97 -4.91
N ASN A 4 -9.40 -10.00 -5.62
CA ASN A 4 -8.12 -10.57 -5.18
C ASN A 4 -6.98 -9.68 -5.67
N LEU A 5 -6.44 -8.84 -4.78
CA LEU A 5 -5.41 -7.87 -5.12
C LEU A 5 -4.08 -8.52 -5.47
N TYR A 6 -3.73 -9.65 -4.87
CA TYR A 6 -2.48 -10.37 -5.16
C TYR A 6 -2.43 -10.84 -6.62
N GLU A 7 -3.51 -11.48 -7.08
CA GLU A 7 -3.62 -11.86 -8.50
C GLU A 7 -3.73 -10.65 -9.43
N CYS A 8 -4.44 -9.60 -8.99
CA CYS A 8 -4.56 -8.34 -9.74
C CYS A 8 -3.16 -7.77 -10.00
N TRP A 9 -2.35 -7.67 -8.95
CA TRP A 9 -0.96 -7.20 -8.98
C TRP A 9 -0.12 -8.05 -9.92
N ASP A 10 -0.14 -9.39 -9.77
CA ASP A 10 0.67 -10.30 -10.60
C ASP A 10 0.35 -10.14 -12.10
N ARG A 11 -0.93 -9.97 -12.44
CA ARG A 11 -1.40 -9.76 -13.81
C ARG A 11 -1.05 -8.39 -14.37
N LEU A 12 -0.97 -7.35 -13.53
CA LEU A 12 -0.59 -6.00 -13.92
C LEU A 12 0.92 -5.89 -14.10
N ALA A 13 1.70 -6.41 -13.16
CA ALA A 13 3.15 -6.50 -13.24
C ALA A 13 3.60 -7.25 -14.51
N LYS A 14 2.96 -8.39 -14.82
CA LYS A 14 3.23 -9.15 -16.06
C LYS A 14 2.96 -8.36 -17.35
N ARG A 15 2.09 -7.34 -17.29
CA ARG A 15 1.79 -6.45 -18.42
C ARG A 15 2.67 -5.20 -18.46
N GLY A 16 3.67 -5.10 -17.58
CA GLY A 16 4.62 -3.98 -17.53
C GLY A 16 4.09 -2.76 -16.77
N ILE A 17 3.05 -2.90 -15.95
CA ILE A 17 2.65 -1.84 -15.03
C ILE A 17 3.69 -1.75 -13.92
N GLU A 18 4.27 -0.55 -13.76
CA GLU A 18 5.14 -0.21 -12.65
C GLU A 18 4.31 0.30 -11.48
N PHE A 19 4.77 0.01 -10.26
CA PHE A 19 4.15 0.44 -9.01
C PHE A 19 5.06 1.39 -8.25
N MET A 20 4.49 2.15 -7.32
CA MET A 20 5.28 2.99 -6.43
C MET A 20 6.23 2.15 -5.56
N THR A 21 7.31 2.79 -5.09
CA THR A 21 8.26 2.18 -4.17
C THR A 21 7.55 1.68 -2.92
N ALA A 22 7.80 0.41 -2.58
CA ALA A 22 7.28 -0.20 -1.38
C ALA A 22 7.68 0.59 -0.12
N PRO A 23 6.83 0.61 0.93
CA PRO A 23 7.21 1.18 2.21
C PRO A 23 8.41 0.44 2.82
N PRO A 24 9.12 1.04 3.80
CA PRO A 24 10.23 0.37 4.48
C PRO A 24 9.77 -0.94 5.15
N GLU A 25 10.70 -1.85 5.38
CA GLU A 25 10.43 -3.14 6.06
C GLU A 25 9.74 -2.96 7.42
N THR A 26 10.12 -1.92 8.16
CA THR A 26 9.52 -1.56 9.45
C THR A 26 8.01 -1.31 9.37
N TYR A 27 7.47 -0.90 8.22
CA TYR A 27 6.02 -0.78 8.04
C TYR A 27 5.33 -2.13 8.22
N TYR A 28 5.88 -3.20 7.64
CA TYR A 28 5.32 -4.54 7.69
C TYR A 28 5.51 -5.19 9.06
N GLU A 29 6.63 -4.91 9.72
CA GLU A 29 6.91 -5.37 11.10
C GLU A 29 5.88 -4.81 12.10
N MET A 30 5.40 -3.58 11.87
CA MET A 30 4.42 -2.91 12.74
C MET A 30 2.96 -3.33 12.46
N LEU A 31 2.67 -4.14 11.44
CA LEU A 31 1.29 -4.47 11.07
C LEU A 31 0.57 -5.27 12.15
N GLU A 32 1.25 -6.22 12.81
CA GLU A 32 0.63 -7.04 13.86
C GLU A 32 0.28 -6.20 15.10
N ASP A 33 1.11 -5.22 15.46
CA ASP A 33 0.82 -4.31 16.58
C ASP A 33 -0.33 -3.36 16.25
N ARG A 34 -0.44 -2.91 14.99
CA ARG A 34 -1.49 -1.98 14.54
C ARG A 34 -2.83 -2.67 14.29
N LEU A 35 -2.79 -3.88 13.73
CA LEU A 35 -3.94 -4.67 13.28
C LEU A 35 -3.78 -6.11 13.78
N PRO A 36 -3.83 -6.34 15.11
CA PRO A 36 -3.61 -7.67 15.66
C PRO A 36 -4.61 -8.66 15.10
N GLY A 37 -4.12 -9.82 14.65
CA GLY A 37 -4.96 -10.87 14.08
C GLY A 37 -5.55 -10.54 12.69
N HIS A 38 -4.97 -9.62 11.92
CA HIS A 38 -5.44 -9.26 10.58
C HIS A 38 -5.44 -10.45 9.59
N GLY A 39 -4.57 -11.44 9.77
CA GLY A 39 -4.60 -12.70 9.02
C GLY A 39 -4.16 -12.63 7.55
N GLU A 40 -3.60 -11.48 7.11
CA GLU A 40 -3.02 -11.36 5.77
C GLU A 40 -1.57 -11.89 5.72
N PRO A 41 -1.15 -12.53 4.61
CA PRO A 41 0.22 -13.02 4.47
C PRO A 41 1.23 -11.88 4.29
N ILE A 42 1.92 -11.51 5.37
CA ILE A 42 2.90 -10.40 5.42
C ILE A 42 3.94 -10.48 4.29
N GLU A 43 4.53 -11.65 4.04
CA GLU A 43 5.52 -11.81 2.97
C GLU A 43 4.97 -11.52 1.57
N GLN A 44 3.69 -11.81 1.33
CA GLN A 44 3.06 -11.49 0.04
C GLN A 44 2.74 -10.00 -0.09
N LEU A 45 2.41 -9.33 1.02
CA LEU A 45 2.23 -7.89 1.06
C LEU A 45 3.57 -7.18 0.77
N LYS A 46 4.62 -7.56 1.52
CA LYS A 46 5.97 -7.01 1.43
C LYS A 46 6.59 -7.17 0.04
N SER A 47 6.56 -8.38 -0.51
CA SER A 47 7.11 -8.65 -1.85
C SER A 47 6.45 -7.87 -2.99
N ARG A 48 5.24 -7.34 -2.78
CA ARG A 48 4.45 -6.59 -3.77
C ARG A 48 4.31 -5.10 -3.44
N GLY A 49 4.82 -4.65 -2.29
CA GLY A 49 4.61 -3.28 -1.81
C GLY A 49 3.16 -2.97 -1.43
N ILE A 50 2.31 -3.98 -1.20
CA ILE A 50 0.89 -3.77 -0.88
C ILE A 50 0.79 -3.22 0.54
N LEU A 51 -0.06 -2.20 0.71
CA LEU A 51 -0.37 -1.56 1.97
C LEU A 51 -1.63 -2.18 2.58
N LEU A 52 -1.68 -2.25 3.91
CA LEU A 52 -2.78 -2.78 4.70
C LEU A 52 -3.23 -1.75 5.74
N ASP A 53 -4.53 -1.48 5.75
CA ASP A 53 -5.20 -0.63 6.75
C ASP A 53 -6.50 -1.29 7.22
N GLY A 54 -7.14 -0.65 8.20
CA GLY A 54 -8.49 -0.97 8.65
C GLY A 54 -8.59 -1.12 10.16
N SER A 55 -9.40 -2.07 10.64
CA SER A 55 -9.53 -2.38 12.05
C SER A 55 -9.74 -3.87 12.31
N THR A 56 -9.30 -4.33 13.48
CA THR A 56 -9.56 -5.69 13.99
C THR A 56 -10.37 -5.67 15.29
N GLU A 57 -11.07 -4.55 15.54
CA GLU A 57 -11.94 -4.37 16.69
C GLU A 57 -13.11 -5.36 16.69
N ASP A 58 -13.66 -5.63 17.88
CA ASP A 58 -14.80 -6.53 18.09
C ASP A 58 -14.61 -7.97 17.55
N GLY A 59 -13.36 -8.39 17.31
CA GLY A 59 -13.03 -9.71 16.78
C GLY A 59 -13.40 -9.90 15.31
N GLU A 60 -13.74 -8.82 14.59
CA GLU A 60 -14.01 -8.83 13.16
C GLU A 60 -12.99 -7.97 12.41
N ALA A 61 -12.10 -8.62 11.66
CA ALA A 61 -11.19 -7.90 10.78
C ALA A 61 -11.95 -7.24 9.61
N ARG A 62 -11.87 -5.90 9.57
CA ARG A 62 -12.30 -5.05 8.45
C ARG A 62 -11.04 -4.45 7.87
N LEU A 63 -10.65 -4.92 6.69
CA LEU A 63 -9.34 -4.62 6.12
C LEU A 63 -9.47 -3.96 4.76
N LEU A 64 -8.48 -3.13 4.46
CA LEU A 64 -8.32 -2.43 3.21
C LEU A 64 -6.91 -2.67 2.68
N LEU A 65 -6.82 -3.34 1.53
CA LEU A 65 -5.56 -3.56 0.85
C LEU A 65 -5.44 -2.59 -0.33
N GLN A 66 -4.32 -1.89 -0.44
CA GLN A 66 -4.09 -0.87 -1.48
C GLN A 66 -2.70 -1.02 -2.10
N ILE A 67 -2.60 -0.72 -3.40
CA ILE A 67 -1.33 -0.54 -4.11
C ILE A 67 -1.52 0.54 -5.18
N PHE A 68 -0.48 1.34 -5.41
CA PHE A 68 -0.51 2.47 -6.32
C PHE A 68 0.44 2.25 -7.48
N SER A 69 -0.01 2.53 -8.70
CA SER A 69 0.87 2.54 -9.87
C SER A 69 1.92 3.64 -9.73
N ALA A 70 3.03 3.50 -10.44
CA ALA A 70 3.86 4.65 -10.77
C ALA A 70 3.04 5.68 -11.60
N ASN A 71 3.60 6.85 -11.83
CA ASN A 71 2.97 7.87 -12.67
C ASN A 71 2.78 7.34 -14.09
N MET A 72 1.53 7.29 -14.57
CA MET A 72 1.19 6.71 -15.88
C MET A 72 0.76 7.77 -16.90
N VAL A 73 0.11 8.86 -16.47
CA VAL A 73 -0.35 9.94 -17.35
C VAL A 73 0.11 11.27 -16.76
N GLY A 74 1.30 11.73 -17.14
CA GLY A 74 1.91 12.90 -16.51
C GLY A 74 2.12 12.67 -15.00
N PRO A 75 1.62 13.53 -14.10
CA PRO A 75 1.69 13.30 -12.65
C PRO A 75 0.60 12.35 -12.13
N THR A 76 -0.31 11.86 -12.97
CA THR A 76 -1.42 11.00 -12.57
C THR A 76 -0.99 9.55 -12.39
N PHE A 77 -1.32 8.97 -11.24
CA PHE A 77 -1.21 7.55 -10.91
C PHE A 77 -2.59 6.94 -10.67
N PHE A 78 -2.65 5.62 -10.63
CA PHE A 78 -3.87 4.86 -10.37
C PHE A 78 -3.75 4.04 -9.10
N GLU A 79 -4.88 3.83 -8.43
CA GLU A 79 -4.99 2.99 -7.25
C GLU A 79 -5.67 1.67 -7.60
N PHE A 80 -5.12 0.58 -7.08
CA PHE A 80 -5.76 -0.74 -7.06
C PHE A 80 -6.03 -1.12 -5.61
N ILE A 81 -7.29 -1.40 -5.32
CA ILE A 81 -7.81 -1.57 -3.96
C ILE A 81 -8.61 -2.86 -3.85
N GLN A 82 -8.50 -3.56 -2.73
CA GLN A 82 -9.38 -4.65 -2.32
C GLN A 82 -9.97 -4.34 -0.95
N ARG A 83 -11.30 -4.30 -0.88
CA ARG A 83 -12.05 -4.09 0.35
C ARG A 83 -12.42 -5.43 0.95
N LYS A 84 -12.01 -5.67 2.20
CA LYS A 84 -12.43 -6.80 3.01
C LYS A 84 -13.26 -6.26 4.17
N LYS A 85 -14.53 -5.92 3.89
CA LYS A 85 -15.50 -5.32 4.84
C LYS A 85 -15.18 -3.90 5.33
N ASP A 86 -14.06 -3.32 4.91
CA ASP A 86 -13.74 -1.92 5.16
C ASP A 86 -14.24 -1.03 4.01
N GLU A 87 -15.18 -0.13 4.32
CA GLU A 87 -15.76 0.86 3.40
C GLU A 87 -15.10 2.25 3.51
N GLY A 88 -14.08 2.40 4.34
CA GLY A 88 -13.30 3.60 4.56
C GLY A 88 -12.31 3.91 3.43
N PHE A 89 -11.42 4.88 3.68
CA PHE A 89 -10.48 5.37 2.66
C PHE A 89 -9.06 4.80 2.78
N GLY A 90 -8.68 4.32 3.96
CA GLY A 90 -7.30 3.89 4.24
C GLY A 90 -6.37 5.08 4.49
N GLU A 91 -6.70 5.94 5.45
CA GLU A 91 -5.89 7.12 5.78
C GLU A 91 -4.45 6.76 6.17
N GLY A 92 -4.24 5.64 6.86
CA GLY A 92 -2.92 5.14 7.23
C GLY A 92 -2.12 4.68 6.02
N ASN A 93 -2.76 4.01 5.06
CA ASN A 93 -2.14 3.65 3.79
C ASN A 93 -1.74 4.90 2.98
N PHE A 94 -2.60 5.92 2.95
CA PHE A 94 -2.30 7.17 2.23
C PHE A 94 -1.13 7.92 2.86
N LYS A 95 -1.03 7.94 4.19
CA LYS A 95 0.12 8.51 4.90
C LYS A 95 1.41 7.74 4.59
N ALA A 96 1.39 6.41 4.66
CA ALA A 96 2.56 5.57 4.33
C ALA A 96 3.00 5.74 2.86
N LEU A 97 2.03 5.93 1.95
CA LEU A 97 2.30 6.26 0.55
C LEU A 97 3.02 7.60 0.41
N PHE A 98 2.52 8.65 1.06
CA PHE A 98 3.14 9.98 1.00
C PHE A 98 4.55 9.97 1.56
N GLU A 99 4.80 9.30 2.68
CA GLU A 99 6.14 9.16 3.25
C GLU A 99 7.11 8.42 2.29
N SER A 100 6.60 7.43 1.54
CA SER A 100 7.38 6.75 0.49
C SER A 100 7.68 7.66 -0.70
N ILE A 101 6.68 8.42 -1.18
CA ILE A 101 6.84 9.39 -2.27
C ILE A 101 7.82 10.50 -1.87
N GLU A 102 7.68 11.06 -0.68
CA GLU A 102 8.55 12.13 -0.18
C GLU A 102 10.00 11.66 -0.10
N ARG A 103 10.24 10.47 0.45
CA ARG A 103 11.58 9.86 0.49
C ARG A 103 12.18 9.72 -0.91
N ASP A 104 11.36 9.31 -1.87
CA ASP A 104 11.81 9.15 -3.25
C ASP A 104 12.05 10.51 -3.95
N GLN A 105 11.26 11.55 -3.66
CA GLN A 105 11.53 12.93 -4.12
C GLN A 105 12.84 13.48 -3.51
N VAL A 106 13.12 13.19 -2.24
CA VAL A 106 14.40 13.53 -1.58
C VAL A 106 15.55 12.80 -2.26
N ALA A 107 15.41 11.49 -2.50
CA ALA A 107 16.45 10.68 -3.14
C ALA A 107 16.75 11.15 -4.58
N ARG A 108 15.75 11.65 -5.30
CA ARG A 108 15.89 12.24 -6.64
C ARG A 108 16.35 13.71 -6.63
N GLY A 109 16.52 14.32 -5.45
CA GLY A 109 16.95 15.70 -5.29
C GLY A 109 15.91 16.74 -5.75
N VAL A 110 14.63 16.35 -5.81
CA VAL A 110 13.53 17.23 -6.23
C VAL A 110 13.01 18.08 -5.07
N VAL A 111 13.16 17.60 -3.83
CA VAL A 111 12.84 18.33 -2.59
C VAL A 111 14.04 18.30 -1.65
N ASP A 112 14.33 19.41 -0.99
CA ASP A 112 15.39 19.50 0.01
C ASP A 112 14.92 18.83 1.31
N ALA A 113 15.78 18.05 1.97
CA ALA A 113 15.43 17.27 3.16
C ALA A 113 15.25 18.11 4.45
N GLY A 114 14.91 19.38 4.32
CA GLY A 114 14.75 20.30 5.44
C GLY A 114 14.18 21.65 5.03
N ALA A 115 12.92 21.88 5.40
CA ALA A 115 12.37 23.18 5.72
C ALA A 115 11.54 23.05 7.01
#